data_AF-A0A2H6FT39-F1
#
_entry.id   AF-A0A2H6FT39-F1
#
_cell.length_a   1.000
_cell.length_b   1.000
_cell.length_c   1.000
_cell.angle_alpha   90.00
_cell.angle_beta   90.00
_cell.angle_gamma   90.00
#
_symmetry.space_group_name_H-M   'P 1'
#
loop_
_entity.id
_entity.type
_entity.pdbx_description
1 polymer ?
#
loop_
_entity_poly.entity_id
_entity_poly.type
_entity_poly.pdbx_seq_one_letter_code
_entity_poly.pdbx_strand_id
1 'polypeptide(L)' 'MFDTYGYIGRSFSVNLKNNSLSAVISGGVFDPRVNESRLLIKAATYHGLSVKKAGSGWEATVIFDI' A
#
# COMPACT_ATOMS: atom_id res chain seq x y z
N MET A 1 8.87 5.65 1.53
CA MET A 1 8.98 5.69 0.05
C MET A 1 8.34 6.96 -0.49
N PHE A 2 7.04 7.17 -0.29
CA PHE A 2 6.39 8.43 -0.63
C PHE A 2 6.87 9.60 0.25
N ASP A 3 6.73 9.53 1.57
CA ASP A 3 7.09 10.66 2.45
C ASP A 3 8.58 11.06 2.39
N THR A 4 9.45 10.10 2.07
CA THR A 4 10.89 10.32 1.99
C THR A 4 11.36 10.76 0.61
N TYR A 5 10.80 10.18 -0.47
CA TYR A 5 11.34 10.32 -1.83
C TYR A 5 10.29 10.78 -2.86
N GLY A 6 9.04 11.00 -2.45
CA GLY A 6 7.92 11.32 -3.33
C GLY A 6 7.51 10.19 -4.27
N TYR A 7 8.00 8.96 -4.08
CA TYR A 7 7.72 7.86 -5.02
C TYR A 7 6.35 7.23 -4.77
N ILE A 8 5.55 7.12 -5.84
CA ILE A 8 4.22 6.52 -5.90
C ILE A 8 4.27 5.19 -6.65
N GLY A 9 3.77 4.13 -6.02
CA GLY A 9 3.65 2.80 -6.63
C GLY A 9 2.38 2.67 -7.48
N ARG A 10 2.51 2.08 -8.66
CA ARG A 10 1.41 1.78 -9.59
C ARG A 10 1.12 0.29 -9.70
N SER A 11 2.15 -0.55 -9.59
CA SER A 11 2.01 -2.01 -9.61
C SER A 11 2.89 -2.65 -8.54
N PHE A 12 2.43 -3.80 -8.06
CA PHE A 12 3.02 -4.51 -6.94
C PHE A 12 3.07 -6.00 -7.29
N SER A 13 4.24 -6.61 -7.19
CA SER A 13 4.42 -8.06 -7.21
C SER A 13 4.88 -8.49 -5.82
N VAL A 14 4.07 -9.29 -5.15
CA VAL A 14 4.28 -9.66 -3.73
C VAL A 14 4.48 -11.16 -3.63
N ASN A 15 5.47 -11.58 -2.86
CA ASN A 15 5.72 -12.97 -2.54
C ASN A 15 5.78 -13.14 -1.02
N LEU A 16 4.98 -14.09 -0.52
CA LEU A 16 4.87 -14.45 0.88
C LEU A 16 5.41 -15.86 1.08
N LYS A 17 6.48 -16.01 1.87
CA LYS A 17 7.08 -17.31 2.19
C LYS A 17 7.68 -17.30 3.58
N ASN A 18 7.34 -18.31 4.40
CA ASN A 18 7.91 -18.52 5.74
C ASN A 18 7.83 -17.25 6.64
N ASN A 19 6.66 -16.62 6.71
CA ASN A 19 6.44 -15.34 7.42
C ASN A 19 7.30 -14.16 6.93
N SER A 20 7.96 -14.29 5.79
CA SER A 20 8.64 -13.20 5.11
C SER A 20 7.79 -12.69 3.95
N LEU A 21 7.79 -11.38 3.77
CA LEU A 21 7.18 -10.68 2.66
C LEU A 21 8.29 -10.03 1.84
N SER A 22 8.36 -10.36 0.56
CA SER A 22 9.13 -9.59 -0.42
C SER A 22 8.19 -8.97 -1.45
N ALA A 23 8.50 -7.76 -1.90
CA ALA A 23 7.71 -7.07 -2.89
C ALA A 23 8.60 -6.28 -3.87
N VAL A 24 8.20 -6.30 -5.14
CA VAL A 24 8.70 -5.38 -6.16
C VAL A 24 7.59 -4.38 -6.45
N ILE A 25 7.92 -3.10 -6.33
CA ILE A 25 7.01 -1.98 -6.60
C ILE A 25 7.50 -1.26 -7.84
N SER A 26 6.61 -1.04 -8.81
CA SER A 26 6.90 -0.21 -9.99
C SER A 26 5.96 0.98 -10.05
N GLY A 27 6.45 2.10 -10.56
CA GLY A 27 5.84 3.42 -10.35
C GLY A 27 6.83 4.54 -10.71
N GLY A 28 6.65 5.72 -10.10
CA GLY A 28 7.47 6.89 -10.39
C GLY A 28 7.41 7.94 -9.29
N VAL A 29 8.12 9.06 -9.47
CA VAL A 29 8.06 10.20 -8.55
C VAL A 29 6.78 10.98 -8.82
N PHE A 30 6.09 11.39 -7.76
CA PHE A 30 4.88 12.20 -7.83
C PHE A 30 5.18 13.56 -8.47
N ASP A 31 4.36 13.92 -9.46
CA ASP A 31 4.35 15.23 -10.11
C ASP A 31 2.91 15.77 -10.09
N PRO A 32 2.63 16.85 -9.35
CA PRO A 32 1.28 17.39 -9.20
C PRO A 32 0.65 17.91 -10.50
N ARG A 33 1.44 18.08 -11.57
CA ARG A 33 0.93 18.49 -12.90
C ARG A 33 0.24 17.34 -13.63
N VAL A 34 0.64 16.10 -13.35
CA VAL A 34 0.14 14.90 -14.02
C VAL A 34 -0.53 13.91 -13.05
N ASN A 35 -0.29 14.05 -11.75
CA ASN A 35 -0.89 13.26 -10.70
C ASN A 35 -1.89 14.11 -9.91
N GLU A 36 -3.13 13.65 -9.86
CA GLU A 36 -4.15 14.27 -9.02
C GLU A 36 -3.74 14.18 -7.54
N SER A 37 -3.73 15.31 -6.85
CA SER A 37 -3.50 15.35 -5.41
C SER A 37 -4.76 14.88 -4.68
N ARG A 38 -4.62 13.80 -3.91
CA ARG A 38 -5.68 13.27 -3.03
C ARG A 38 -5.26 13.43 -1.57
N LEU A 39 -6.03 12.84 -0.66
CA LEU A 39 -5.71 12.84 0.76
C LEU A 39 -4.33 12.22 1.02
N LEU A 40 -3.52 12.94 1.81
CA LEU A 40 -2.27 12.43 2.33
C LEU A 40 -2.57 11.45 3.46
N ILE A 41 -1.95 10.28 3.43
CA ILE A 41 -2.04 9.29 4.51
C ILE A 41 -0.87 9.54 5.47
N LYS A 42 -1.16 9.73 6.76
CA LYS A 42 -0.14 9.92 7.80
C LYS A 42 0.43 8.60 8.30
N ALA A 43 -0.44 7.61 8.50
CA ALA A 43 -0.06 6.30 9.04
C ALA A 43 -1.05 5.19 8.67
N ALA A 44 -0.55 3.96 8.57
CA ALA A 44 -1.36 2.75 8.60
C ALA A 44 -1.52 2.29 10.06
N THR A 45 -2.72 1.91 10.46
CA THR A 45 -3.01 1.56 11.86
C THR A 45 -3.46 0.10 12.01
N TYR A 46 -3.29 -0.46 13.21
CA TYR A 46 -3.88 -1.74 13.60
C TYR A 46 -5.37 -1.63 13.96
N HIS A 47 -5.93 -0.41 14.02
CA HIS A 47 -7.33 -0.20 14.34
C HIS A 47 -8.21 -0.80 13.25
N GLY A 48 -9.06 -1.77 13.61
CA GLY A 48 -9.90 -2.47 12.64
C GLY A 48 -9.13 -3.30 11.60
N LEU A 49 -7.83 -3.58 11.82
CA LEU A 49 -7.07 -4.45 10.94
C LEU A 49 -7.71 -5.84 10.92
N SER A 50 -8.04 -6.32 9.73
CA SER A 50 -8.50 -7.70 9.55
C SER A 50 -7.87 -8.31 8.31
N VAL A 51 -7.58 -9.61 8.38
CA VAL A 51 -7.18 -10.44 7.25
C VAL A 51 -7.95 -11.73 7.37
N LYS A 52 -8.81 -12.03 6.40
CA LYS A 52 -9.68 -13.20 6.43
C LYS A 52 -9.69 -13.90 5.08
N LYS A 53 -9.87 -15.22 5.12
CA LYS A 53 -10.08 -16.01 3.91
C LYS A 53 -11.49 -15.75 3.39
N ALA A 54 -11.62 -15.43 2.11
CA ALA A 54 -12.89 -15.12 1.46
C ALA A 54 -12.99 -15.95 0.17
N GLY A 55 -13.72 -17.07 0.23
CA GLY A 55 -13.84 -18.02 -0.88
C GLY A 55 -12.49 -18.59 -1.30
N SER A 56 -12.11 -18.37 -2.57
CA SER A 56 -10.82 -18.76 -3.13
C SER A 56 -9.69 -17.77 -2.82
N GLY A 57 -9.99 -16.61 -2.25
CA GLY A 57 -9.04 -15.53 -2.02
C GLY A 57 -8.89 -15.13 -0.55
N TRP A 58 -8.24 -14.00 -0.36
CA TRP A 58 -8.04 -13.33 0.93
C TRP A 58 -8.54 -11.89 0.82
N GLU A 59 -9.17 -11.42 1.89
CA GLU A 59 -9.60 -10.04 2.05
C GLU A 59 -8.87 -9.43 3.25
N ALA A 60 -8.32 -8.24 3.05
CA ALA A 60 -7.67 -7.47 4.10
C ALA A 60 -8.34 -6.09 4.23
N THR A 61 -8.57 -5.64 5.46
CA THR A 61 -9.05 -4.29 5.79
C THR A 61 -8.00 -3.59 6.62
N VAL A 62 -7.63 -2.37 6.21
CA VAL A 62 -6.70 -1.48 6.94
C VAL A 62 -7.35 -0.12 7.05
N ILE A 63 -7.32 0.47 8.25
CA ILE A 63 -7.78 1.85 8.47
C ILE A 63 -6.56 2.75 8.57
N PHE A 64 -6.55 3.78 7.73
CA PHE A 64 -5.49 4.78 7.67
C PHE A 64 -5.84 6.01 8.49
N ASP A 65 -4.83 6.60 9.13
CA ASP A 65 -4.90 7.94 9.69
C ASP A 65 -4.56 8.95 8.58
N ILE A 66 -5.38 10.00 8.45
CA ILE A 66 -5.31 11.03 7.40
C ILE A 66 -5.08 12.41 8.01
#